data_AF-A0A946TK66-F1
#
_entry.id   AF-A0A946TK66-F1
#
_cell.length_a   1.000
_cell.length_b   1.000
_cell.length_c   1.000
_cell.angle_alpha   90.00
_cell.angle_beta   90.00
_cell.angle_gamma   90.00
#
_symmetry.space_group_name_H-M   'P 1'
#
loop_
_entity.id
_entity.type
_entity.pdbx_description
1 polymer ?
#
loop_
_entity_poly.entity_id
_entity_poly.type
_entity_poly.pdbx_seq_one_letter_code
_entity_poly.pdbx_strand_id
1 'polypeptide(L)'
;NFKDVKEQSILRVVPQFIGGIAFTYLYVRYGLLASIMAHYLYNTILMAMRKEKMPSAGTFFAFIYYIVLLVVTWFMMVNRGIGIPDLLIWVTEAVVPLSGYNFWDYAIVLLGFDAIVGIIAVVLFLDTTDGKREALDKMSEDGLFTFVLSALIIALLNAAMILLMNWLLGFFIGSIIVRSIVITIILAMTTKSSSGSSLARATLVNLPDSFFTVAAFLVLGLWAAMGLSLVFLLVHYLPNYVNSD
;
A
#
# COMPACT_ATOMS: atom_id res chain seq x y z
N ASN A 1 -32.60 -3.38 1.06
CA ASN A 1 -33.61 -3.69 2.11
C ASN A 1 -33.62 -2.59 3.16
N PHE A 2 -34.31 -1.48 2.89
CA PHE A 2 -34.58 -0.45 3.91
C PHE A 2 -35.99 -0.68 4.43
N LYS A 3 -36.16 -0.66 5.76
CA LYS A 3 -37.41 -0.97 6.44
C LYS A 3 -38.35 0.23 6.57
N ASP A 4 -37.86 1.46 6.34
CA ASP A 4 -38.64 2.68 6.54
C ASP A 4 -38.72 3.57 5.28
N VAL A 5 -39.94 4.01 4.94
CA VAL A 5 -40.24 4.82 3.74
C VAL A 5 -39.60 6.21 3.80
N LYS A 6 -39.36 6.74 5.01
CA LYS A 6 -38.69 8.04 5.22
C LYS A 6 -37.20 8.05 4.83
N GLU A 7 -36.58 6.88 4.69
CA GLU A 7 -35.18 6.76 4.24
C GLU A 7 -35.03 6.84 2.71
N GLN A 8 -36.13 6.76 1.96
CA GLN A 8 -36.20 6.85 0.49
C GLN A 8 -36.17 8.29 -0.01
N SER A 9 -35.19 9.08 0.45
CA SER A 9 -34.97 10.42 -0.08
C SER A 9 -34.49 10.35 -1.53
N ILE A 10 -35.12 11.10 -2.45
CA ILE A 10 -34.68 11.28 -3.85
C ILE A 10 -33.19 11.64 -3.94
N LEU A 11 -32.68 12.41 -2.98
CA LEU A 11 -31.27 12.80 -2.87
C LEU A 11 -30.32 11.62 -2.60
N ARG A 12 -30.82 10.46 -2.16
CA ARG A 12 -30.03 9.23 -1.99
C ARG A 12 -30.19 8.27 -3.17
N VAL A 13 -31.34 8.28 -3.85
CA VAL A 13 -31.63 7.40 -5.00
C VAL A 13 -31.00 7.93 -6.29
N VAL A 14 -31.06 9.23 -6.54
CA VAL A 14 -30.54 9.85 -7.78
C VAL A 14 -29.03 9.64 -7.94
N PRO A 15 -28.18 9.83 -6.90
CA PRO A 15 -26.74 9.54 -7.03
C PRO A 15 -26.44 8.06 -7.31
N GLN A 16 -27.22 7.12 -6.73
CA GLN A 16 -27.06 5.69 -7.00
C GLN A 16 -27.47 5.33 -8.43
N PHE A 17 -28.51 5.98 -8.97
CA PHE A 17 -28.95 5.80 -10.34
C PHE A 17 -27.94 6.35 -11.35
N ILE A 18 -27.41 7.56 -11.12
CA ILE A 18 -26.33 8.15 -11.93
C ILE A 18 -25.07 7.30 -11.85
N GLY A 19 -24.70 6.83 -10.65
CA GLY A 19 -23.60 5.89 -10.46
C GLY A 19 -23.81 4.59 -11.25
N GLY A 20 -25.02 4.03 -11.22
CA GLY A 20 -25.40 2.85 -12.01
C GLY A 20 -25.24 3.05 -13.52
N ILE A 21 -25.66 4.21 -14.05
CA ILE A 21 -25.45 4.57 -15.47
C ILE A 21 -23.94 4.65 -15.79
N ALA A 22 -23.15 5.29 -14.92
CA ALA A 22 -21.71 5.40 -15.10
C ALA A 22 -21.00 4.03 -15.06
N PHE A 23 -21.36 3.15 -14.11
CA PHE A 23 -20.79 1.78 -14.04
C PHE A 23 -21.24 0.91 -15.21
N THR A 24 -22.45 1.10 -15.73
CA THR A 24 -22.94 0.41 -16.93
C THR A 24 -22.14 0.84 -18.15
N TYR A 25 -21.89 2.14 -18.32
CA TYR A 25 -21.01 2.65 -19.38
C TYR A 25 -19.59 2.07 -19.27
N LEU A 26 -19.01 2.06 -18.06
CA LEU A 26 -17.68 1.49 -17.82
C LEU A 26 -17.63 -0.01 -18.10
N TYR A 27 -18.68 -0.76 -17.73
CA TYR A 27 -18.80 -2.18 -18.03
C TYR A 27 -18.85 -2.44 -19.54
N VAL A 28 -19.70 -1.71 -20.27
CA VAL A 28 -19.85 -1.87 -21.72
C VAL A 28 -18.55 -1.53 -22.47
N ARG A 29 -17.81 -0.51 -22.03
CA ARG A 29 -16.63 -0.01 -22.75
C ARG A 29 -15.31 -0.66 -22.32
N TYR A 30 -15.16 -1.03 -21.06
CA TYR A 30 -13.89 -1.50 -20.47
C TYR A 30 -14.00 -2.87 -19.78
N GLY A 31 -15.19 -3.48 -19.76
CA GLY A 31 -15.43 -4.83 -19.26
C GLY A 31 -15.69 -4.91 -17.74
N LEU A 32 -15.93 -6.14 -17.28
CA LEU A 32 -16.31 -6.45 -15.90
C LEU A 32 -15.26 -5.99 -14.88
N LEU A 33 -13.99 -6.28 -15.13
CA LEU A 33 -12.91 -5.97 -14.20
C LEU A 33 -12.78 -4.46 -13.98
N ALA A 34 -12.82 -3.66 -15.06
CA ALA A 34 -12.77 -2.21 -14.97
C ALA A 34 -13.97 -1.63 -14.22
N SER A 35 -15.17 -2.19 -14.43
CA SER A 35 -16.38 -1.78 -13.70
C SER A 35 -16.31 -2.12 -12.21
N ILE A 36 -15.81 -3.32 -11.85
CA ILE A 36 -15.57 -3.70 -10.45
C ILE A 36 -14.55 -2.75 -9.80
N MET A 37 -13.43 -2.48 -10.47
CA MET A 37 -12.39 -1.57 -9.96
C MET A 37 -12.90 -0.14 -9.80
N ALA A 38 -13.67 0.36 -10.76
CA ALA A 38 -14.27 1.68 -10.66
C ALA A 38 -15.32 1.75 -9.54
N HIS A 39 -16.12 0.71 -9.36
CA HIS A 39 -17.09 0.60 -8.27
C HIS A 39 -16.39 0.56 -6.91
N TYR A 40 -15.28 -0.17 -6.85
CA TYR A 40 -14.43 -0.24 -5.68
C TYR A 40 -13.79 1.11 -5.34
N LEU A 41 -13.26 1.83 -6.34
CA LEU A 41 -12.69 3.16 -6.19
C LEU A 41 -13.75 4.18 -5.74
N TYR A 42 -14.95 4.14 -6.32
CA TYR A 42 -16.08 4.96 -5.92
C TYR A 42 -16.48 4.72 -4.46
N ASN A 43 -16.62 3.45 -4.07
CA ASN A 43 -16.91 3.08 -2.68
C ASN A 43 -15.81 3.55 -1.74
N THR A 44 -14.55 3.50 -2.18
CA THR A 44 -13.44 4.02 -1.39
C THR A 44 -13.52 5.53 -1.20
N ILE A 45 -13.81 6.29 -2.26
CA ILE A 45 -14.02 7.75 -2.15
C ILE A 45 -15.18 8.06 -1.21
N LEU A 46 -16.27 7.28 -1.26
CA LEU A 46 -17.37 7.40 -0.31
C LEU A 46 -16.96 7.07 1.13
N MET A 47 -16.12 6.04 1.33
CA MET A 47 -15.62 5.64 2.65
C MET A 47 -14.58 6.63 3.19
N ALA A 48 -13.84 7.34 2.33
CA ALA A 48 -12.97 8.46 2.72
C ALA A 48 -13.76 9.63 3.34
N MET A 49 -15.05 9.77 3.01
CA MET A 49 -15.95 10.72 3.68
C MET A 49 -16.39 10.26 5.07
N ARG A 50 -16.22 8.97 5.41
CA ARG A 50 -16.45 8.38 6.76
C ARG A 50 -15.13 8.27 7.53
N LYS A 51 -14.36 9.34 7.50
CA LYS A 51 -13.12 9.52 8.25
C LYS A 51 -13.41 9.73 9.73
N GLU A 52 -12.62 9.10 10.58
CA GLU A 52 -12.71 9.26 12.03
C GLU A 52 -11.81 10.40 12.51
N LYS A 53 -10.70 10.65 11.81
CA LYS A 53 -9.70 11.67 12.19
C LYS A 53 -9.73 12.84 11.20
N MET A 54 -9.84 14.06 11.73
CA MET A 54 -9.70 15.26 10.91
C MET A 54 -8.24 15.43 10.47
N PRO A 55 -7.98 15.99 9.26
CA PRO A 55 -6.63 16.25 8.80
C PRO A 55 -5.89 17.17 9.78
N SER A 56 -4.67 16.81 10.16
CA SER A 56 -3.82 17.59 11.06
C SER A 56 -2.67 18.25 10.29
N ALA A 57 -1.92 19.15 10.96
CA ALA A 57 -0.68 19.69 10.41
C ALA A 57 0.32 18.58 10.01
N GLY A 58 0.35 17.47 10.77
CA GLY A 58 1.15 16.29 10.43
C GLY A 58 0.77 15.65 9.09
N THR A 59 -0.51 15.71 8.70
CA THR A 59 -0.95 15.25 7.37
C THR A 59 -0.36 16.09 6.24
N PHE A 60 -0.22 17.41 6.44
CA PHE A 60 0.42 18.30 5.48
C PHE A 60 1.93 18.06 5.39
N PHE A 61 2.62 17.86 6.51
CA PHE A 61 4.05 17.51 6.49
C PHE A 61 4.30 16.15 5.83
N ALA A 62 3.44 15.15 6.08
CA ALA A 62 3.50 13.87 5.39
C ALA A 62 3.32 14.02 3.88
N PHE A 63 2.40 14.89 3.44
CA PHE A 63 2.22 15.20 2.01
C PHE A 63 3.52 15.76 1.39
N ILE A 64 4.12 16.78 2.01
CA ILE A 64 5.37 17.38 1.53
C ILE A 64 6.49 16.32 1.51
N TYR A 65 6.59 15.51 2.56
CA TYR A 65 7.58 14.45 2.66
C TYR A 65 7.50 13.48 1.48
N TYR A 66 6.29 12.97 1.17
CA TYR A 66 6.12 12.07 0.03
C TYR A 66 6.37 12.74 -1.32
N ILE A 67 6.06 14.03 -1.48
CA ILE A 67 6.40 14.78 -2.69
C ILE A 67 7.92 14.87 -2.86
N VAL A 68 8.66 15.21 -1.79
CA VAL A 68 10.13 15.26 -1.84
C VAL A 68 10.72 13.88 -2.12
N LEU A 69 10.22 12.83 -1.46
CA LEU A 69 10.64 11.46 -1.70
C LEU A 69 10.40 11.05 -3.16
N LEU A 70 9.25 11.40 -3.73
CA LEU A 70 8.94 11.14 -5.13
C LEU A 70 9.90 11.88 -6.07
N VAL A 71 10.20 13.15 -5.81
CA VAL A 71 11.14 13.93 -6.65
C VAL A 71 12.55 13.33 -6.59
N VAL A 72 13.02 12.97 -5.40
CA VAL A 72 14.36 12.37 -5.22
C VAL A 72 14.44 11.01 -5.90
N THR A 73 13.49 10.12 -5.65
CA THR A 73 13.45 8.79 -6.28
C THR A 73 13.30 8.90 -7.79
N TRP A 74 12.46 9.83 -8.30
CA TRP A 74 12.34 10.11 -9.72
C TRP A 74 13.66 10.53 -10.36
N PHE A 75 14.38 11.48 -9.75
CA PHE A 75 15.68 11.91 -10.26
C PHE A 75 16.70 10.75 -10.28
N MET A 76 16.72 9.92 -9.25
CA MET A 76 17.58 8.73 -9.20
C MET A 76 17.19 7.68 -10.25
N MET A 77 15.90 7.47 -10.49
CA MET A 77 15.38 6.57 -11.53
C MET A 77 15.83 7.01 -12.92
N VAL A 78 15.64 8.29 -13.25
CA VAL A 78 16.05 8.87 -14.54
C VAL A 78 17.55 8.72 -14.78
N ASN A 79 18.38 9.02 -13.79
CA ASN A 79 19.84 8.90 -13.92
C ASN A 79 20.33 7.46 -14.10
N ARG A 80 19.55 6.48 -13.66
CA ARG A 80 19.88 5.05 -13.76
C ARG A 80 19.17 4.35 -14.92
N GLY A 81 18.29 5.05 -15.64
CA GLY A 81 17.53 4.47 -16.75
C GLY A 81 16.52 3.41 -16.32
N ILE A 82 16.02 3.49 -15.09
CA ILE A 82 15.04 2.55 -14.51
C ILE A 82 13.70 3.27 -14.29
N GLY A 83 12.60 2.54 -14.15
CA GLY A 83 11.31 3.16 -13.87
C GLY A 83 10.25 2.24 -13.28
N ILE A 84 9.22 2.85 -12.70
CA ILE A 84 8.03 2.15 -12.18
C ILE A 84 7.37 1.24 -13.23
N PRO A 85 7.28 1.61 -14.54
CA PRO A 85 6.72 0.71 -15.55
C PRO A 85 7.45 -0.63 -15.69
N ASP A 86 8.72 -0.73 -15.28
CA ASP A 86 9.47 -1.98 -15.34
C ASP A 86 8.88 -3.05 -14.40
N LEU A 87 8.16 -2.62 -13.35
CA LEU A 87 7.44 -3.51 -12.44
C LEU A 87 6.23 -4.19 -13.11
N LEU A 88 5.77 -3.75 -14.29
CA LEU A 88 4.60 -4.31 -14.97
C LEU A 88 4.75 -5.80 -15.26
N ILE A 89 5.99 -6.27 -15.51
CA ILE A 89 6.27 -7.69 -15.76
C ILE A 89 5.81 -8.59 -14.61
N TRP A 90 5.83 -8.10 -13.37
CA TRP A 90 5.35 -8.82 -12.19
C TRP A 90 3.83 -8.93 -12.12
N VAL A 91 3.12 -8.05 -12.83
CA VAL A 91 1.66 -8.03 -12.93
C VAL A 91 1.18 -8.86 -14.12
N THR A 92 1.89 -8.82 -15.24
CA THR A 92 1.43 -9.39 -16.51
C THR A 92 2.00 -10.77 -16.82
N GLU A 93 3.21 -11.08 -16.37
CA GLU A 93 3.96 -12.24 -16.88
C GLU A 93 4.49 -13.14 -15.77
N ALA A 94 5.42 -12.66 -14.94
CA ALA A 94 6.08 -13.47 -13.93
C ALA A 94 6.73 -12.61 -12.83
N VAL A 95 6.77 -13.12 -11.60
CA VAL A 95 7.60 -12.53 -10.53
C VAL A 95 9.02 -13.06 -10.69
N VAL A 96 9.86 -12.29 -11.38
CA VAL A 96 11.24 -12.63 -11.73
C VAL A 96 12.18 -11.43 -11.51
N PRO A 97 13.50 -11.66 -11.31
CA PRO A 97 14.46 -10.58 -11.27
C PRO A 97 14.40 -9.69 -12.53
N LEU A 98 14.28 -8.39 -12.33
CA LEU A 98 14.37 -7.39 -13.38
C LEU A 98 15.80 -7.31 -13.91
N SER A 99 15.95 -7.40 -15.22
CA SER A 99 17.26 -7.38 -15.87
C SER A 99 17.95 -6.03 -15.63
N GLY A 100 19.20 -6.07 -15.17
CA GLY A 100 20.01 -4.89 -14.90
C GLY A 100 19.76 -4.22 -13.54
N TYR A 101 18.78 -4.67 -12.76
CA TYR A 101 18.50 -4.12 -11.44
C TYR A 101 19.42 -4.73 -10.38
N ASN A 102 20.09 -3.88 -9.61
CA ASN A 102 20.70 -4.22 -8.34
C ASN A 102 19.75 -3.91 -7.16
N PHE A 103 20.17 -4.26 -5.95
CA PHE A 103 19.42 -4.01 -4.71
C PHE A 103 18.90 -2.56 -4.59
N TRP A 104 19.74 -1.57 -4.89
CA TRP A 104 19.37 -0.16 -4.77
C TRP A 104 18.35 0.27 -5.82
N ASP A 105 18.37 -0.33 -7.00
CA ASP A 105 17.39 -0.04 -8.06
C ASP A 105 15.99 -0.49 -7.62
N TYR A 106 15.88 -1.67 -6.99
CA TYR A 106 14.64 -2.10 -6.35
C TYR A 106 14.19 -1.15 -5.25
N ALA A 107 15.10 -0.75 -4.36
CA ALA A 107 14.76 0.19 -3.28
C ALA A 107 14.25 1.52 -3.82
N ILE A 108 14.92 2.10 -4.82
CA ILE A 108 14.53 3.39 -5.42
C ILE A 108 13.16 3.30 -6.08
N VAL A 109 12.92 2.28 -6.91
CA VAL A 109 11.67 2.14 -7.66
C VAL A 109 10.50 1.87 -6.72
N LEU A 110 10.68 1.01 -5.71
CA LEU A 110 9.63 0.72 -4.74
C LEU A 110 9.36 1.91 -3.81
N LEU A 111 10.38 2.64 -3.38
CA LEU A 111 10.19 3.90 -2.64
C LEU A 111 9.46 4.96 -3.47
N GLY A 112 9.73 5.03 -4.77
CA GLY A 112 9.00 5.90 -5.69
C GLY A 112 7.53 5.49 -5.81
N PHE A 113 7.26 4.19 -5.90
CA PHE A 113 5.89 3.67 -5.90
C PHE A 113 5.16 3.94 -4.57
N ASP A 114 5.82 3.67 -3.43
CA ASP A 114 5.31 3.97 -2.08
C ASP A 114 4.98 5.46 -1.93
N ALA A 115 5.83 6.36 -2.45
CA ALA A 115 5.57 7.79 -2.42
C ALA A 115 4.33 8.18 -3.23
N ILE A 116 4.11 7.59 -4.41
CA ILE A 116 2.89 7.82 -5.21
C ILE A 116 1.65 7.37 -4.45
N VAL A 117 1.63 6.15 -3.92
CA VAL A 117 0.46 5.64 -3.20
C VAL A 117 0.25 6.38 -1.87
N GLY A 118 1.33 6.83 -1.22
CA GLY A 118 1.31 7.71 -0.05
C GLY A 118 0.66 9.06 -0.34
N ILE A 119 1.01 9.70 -1.45
CA ILE A 119 0.35 10.93 -1.92
C ILE A 119 -1.14 10.69 -2.14
N ILE A 120 -1.53 9.59 -2.80
CA ILE A 120 -2.94 9.25 -3.01
C ILE A 120 -3.66 9.10 -1.66
N ALA A 121 -3.05 8.40 -0.71
CA ALA A 121 -3.62 8.22 0.63
C ALA A 121 -3.86 9.55 1.35
N VAL A 122 -2.89 10.47 1.26
CA VAL A 122 -2.95 11.77 1.94
C VAL A 122 -3.95 12.71 1.26
N VAL A 123 -3.97 12.78 -0.08
CA VAL A 123 -4.92 13.61 -0.84
C VAL A 123 -6.36 13.15 -0.62
N LEU A 124 -6.58 11.85 -0.52
CA LEU A 124 -7.90 11.28 -0.20
C LEU A 124 -8.23 11.35 1.30
N PHE A 125 -7.33 11.90 2.14
CA PHE A 125 -7.47 11.97 3.59
C PHE A 125 -7.80 10.62 4.24
N LEU A 126 -7.14 9.55 3.77
CA LEU A 126 -7.40 8.21 4.28
C LEU A 126 -6.71 7.98 5.62
N ASP A 127 -7.52 7.62 6.63
CA ASP A 127 -7.03 7.26 7.97
C ASP A 127 -5.89 6.22 7.89
N THR A 128 -4.83 6.43 8.67
CA THR A 128 -3.79 5.42 8.89
C THR A 128 -4.39 4.18 9.54
N THR A 129 -3.85 3.00 9.22
CA THR A 129 -4.26 1.75 9.86
C THR A 129 -3.71 1.69 11.29
N ASP A 130 -4.53 1.24 12.24
CA ASP A 130 -4.25 1.40 13.67
C ASP A 130 -2.92 0.75 14.10
N GLY A 131 -2.63 -0.44 13.57
CA GLY A 131 -1.42 -1.18 13.90
C GLY A 131 -0.11 -0.50 13.47
N LYS A 132 -0.12 0.29 12.39
CA LYS A 132 1.09 1.02 11.95
C LYS A 132 1.39 2.18 12.91
N ARG A 133 0.36 2.87 13.39
CA ARG A 133 0.51 4.02 14.29
C ARG A 133 1.00 3.61 15.67
N GLU A 134 0.36 2.61 16.29
CA GLU A 134 0.76 2.12 17.60
C GLU A 134 2.21 1.61 17.64
N ALA A 135 2.66 0.97 16.55
CA ALA A 135 4.03 0.48 16.44
C ALA A 135 5.05 1.63 16.35
N LEU A 136 4.72 2.68 15.60
CA LEU A 136 5.59 3.86 15.44
C LEU A 136 5.68 4.68 16.72
N ASP A 137 4.55 4.92 17.39
CA ASP A 137 4.49 5.69 18.64
C ASP A 137 5.34 5.00 19.73
N LYS A 138 5.24 3.66 19.86
CA LYS A 138 6.09 2.89 20.78
C LYS A 138 7.57 2.92 20.40
N MET A 139 7.88 2.88 19.12
CA MET A 139 9.27 2.94 18.64
C MET A 139 9.93 4.30 18.91
N SER A 140 9.17 5.40 18.92
CA SER A 140 9.69 6.72 19.25
C SER A 140 9.94 6.93 20.75
N GLU A 141 9.23 6.19 21.61
CA GLU A 141 9.42 6.23 23.07
C GLU A 141 10.65 5.42 23.52
N ASP A 142 11.11 4.48 22.69
CA ASP A 142 12.25 3.63 22.95
C ASP A 142 13.59 4.35 22.66
N GLY A 143 14.60 4.16 23.53
CA GLY A 143 15.95 4.67 23.29
C GLY A 143 16.57 4.16 21.98
N LEU A 144 17.57 4.87 21.45
CA LEU A 144 18.17 4.58 20.13
C LEU A 144 18.60 3.11 19.96
N PHE A 145 19.14 2.49 21.01
CA PHE A 145 19.57 1.10 20.97
C PHE A 145 18.39 0.11 20.82
N THR A 146 17.34 0.29 21.61
CA THR A 146 16.12 -0.54 21.54
C THR A 146 15.37 -0.35 20.24
N PHE A 147 15.39 0.87 19.69
CA PHE A 147 14.86 1.16 18.36
C PHE A 147 15.59 0.37 17.27
N VAL A 148 16.92 0.45 17.20
CA VAL A 148 17.72 -0.24 16.17
C VAL A 148 17.54 -1.75 16.27
N LEU A 149 17.54 -2.31 17.48
CA LEU A 149 17.33 -3.74 17.68
C LEU A 149 15.92 -4.18 17.24
N SER A 150 14.90 -3.41 17.59
CA SER A 150 13.51 -3.69 17.20
C SER A 150 13.32 -3.62 15.69
N ALA A 151 13.92 -2.61 15.03
CA ALA A 151 13.90 -2.47 13.58
C ALA A 151 14.54 -3.67 12.87
N LEU A 152 15.70 -4.15 13.36
CA LEU A 152 16.37 -5.33 12.82
C LEU A 152 15.54 -6.59 12.97
N ILE A 153 14.94 -6.81 14.14
CA ILE A 153 14.09 -7.98 14.40
C ILE A 153 12.86 -7.94 13.51
N ILE A 154 12.17 -6.79 13.40
CA ILE A 154 10.98 -6.64 12.57
C ILE A 154 11.31 -6.87 11.10
N ALA A 155 12.40 -6.29 10.60
CA ALA A 155 12.83 -6.48 9.22
C ALA A 155 13.13 -7.95 8.91
N LEU A 156 13.83 -8.64 9.82
CA LEU A 156 14.13 -10.07 9.68
C LEU A 156 12.85 -10.90 9.69
N LEU A 157 11.96 -10.69 10.66
CA LEU A 157 10.72 -11.43 10.78
C LEU A 157 9.81 -11.21 9.58
N ASN A 158 9.70 -9.98 9.08
CA ASN A 158 8.90 -9.64 7.91
C ASN A 158 9.41 -10.38 6.66
N ALA A 159 10.72 -10.31 6.39
CA ALA A 159 11.34 -11.01 5.27
C ALA A 159 11.22 -12.53 5.39
N ALA A 160 11.49 -13.09 6.58
CA ALA A 160 11.40 -14.52 6.84
C ALA A 160 9.97 -15.05 6.71
N MET A 161 8.97 -14.32 7.23
CA MET A 161 7.56 -14.72 7.11
C MET A 161 7.09 -14.78 5.66
N ILE A 162 7.40 -13.76 4.85
CA ILE A 162 7.00 -13.74 3.44
C ILE A 162 7.61 -14.93 2.68
N LEU A 163 8.89 -15.21 2.89
CA LEU A 163 9.57 -16.34 2.26
C LEU A 163 9.06 -17.69 2.76
N LEU A 164 8.78 -17.81 4.05
CA LEU A 164 8.19 -19.01 4.65
C LEU A 164 6.80 -19.28 4.08
N MET A 165 5.95 -18.25 3.96
CA MET A 165 4.62 -18.37 3.36
C MET A 165 4.73 -18.79 1.88
N ASN A 166 5.66 -18.23 1.12
CA ASN A 166 5.89 -18.64 -0.27
C ASN A 166 6.34 -20.09 -0.40
N TRP A 167 7.20 -20.56 0.52
CA TRP A 167 7.62 -21.95 0.59
C TRP A 167 6.45 -22.88 0.91
N LEU A 168 5.65 -22.57 1.93
CA LEU A 168 4.46 -23.35 2.32
C LEU A 168 3.40 -23.39 1.21
N LEU A 169 3.11 -22.25 0.58
CA LEU A 169 2.15 -22.20 -0.53
C LEU A 169 2.68 -22.92 -1.78
N GLY A 170 3.99 -23.09 -1.91
CA GLY A 170 4.62 -23.81 -3.02
C GLY A 170 4.20 -25.29 -3.10
N PHE A 171 3.73 -25.88 -2.01
CA PHE A 171 3.17 -27.24 -2.01
C PHE A 171 1.80 -27.33 -2.72
N PHE A 172 1.06 -26.22 -2.82
CA PHE A 172 -0.31 -26.19 -3.34
C PHE A 172 -0.45 -25.37 -4.62
N ILE A 173 0.39 -24.35 -4.80
CA ILE A 173 0.30 -23.36 -5.87
C ILE A 173 1.64 -23.28 -6.61
N GLY A 174 1.71 -23.82 -7.82
CA GLY A 174 2.93 -23.77 -8.63
C GLY A 174 3.29 -22.34 -9.08
N SER A 175 2.29 -21.54 -9.46
CA SER A 175 2.51 -20.17 -9.95
C SER A 175 2.99 -19.23 -8.85
N ILE A 176 4.16 -18.63 -9.02
CA ILE A 176 4.72 -17.65 -8.07
C ILE A 176 3.89 -16.36 -8.01
N ILE A 177 3.29 -15.92 -9.12
CA ILE A 177 2.42 -14.75 -9.14
C ILE A 177 1.20 -14.99 -8.25
N VAL A 178 0.54 -16.15 -8.43
CA VAL A 178 -0.64 -16.49 -7.63
C VAL A 178 -0.28 -16.59 -6.15
N ARG A 179 0.90 -17.14 -5.81
CA ARG A 179 1.41 -17.15 -4.44
C ARG A 179 1.63 -15.73 -3.90
N SER A 180 2.27 -14.84 -4.65
CA SER A 180 2.44 -13.44 -4.24
C SER A 180 1.12 -12.76 -3.94
N ILE A 181 0.11 -12.93 -4.81
CA ILE A 181 -1.25 -12.39 -4.60
C ILE A 181 -1.86 -12.95 -3.31
N VAL A 182 -1.79 -14.27 -3.09
CA VAL A 182 -2.33 -14.90 -1.88
C VAL A 182 -1.63 -14.39 -0.61
N ILE A 183 -0.31 -14.28 -0.62
CA ILE A 183 0.47 -13.74 0.50
C ILE A 183 0.04 -12.30 0.79
N THR A 184 -0.05 -11.47 -0.25
CA THR A 184 -0.51 -10.07 -0.12
C THR A 184 -1.91 -9.99 0.48
N ILE A 185 -2.85 -10.83 0.05
CA ILE A 185 -4.21 -10.88 0.60
C ILE A 185 -4.18 -11.29 2.08
N ILE A 186 -3.41 -12.32 2.45
CA ILE A 186 -3.29 -12.75 3.86
C ILE A 186 -2.73 -11.61 4.71
N LEU A 187 -1.65 -10.95 4.26
CA LEU A 187 -1.08 -9.80 4.97
C LEU A 187 -2.10 -8.66 5.09
N ALA A 188 -2.82 -8.33 4.01
CA ALA A 188 -3.88 -7.32 4.05
C ALA A 188 -4.97 -7.66 5.07
N MET A 189 -5.40 -8.92 5.14
CA MET A 189 -6.42 -9.38 6.10
C MET A 189 -5.96 -9.32 7.57
N THR A 190 -4.65 -9.39 7.84
CA THR A 190 -4.13 -9.20 9.20
C THR A 190 -4.11 -7.75 9.66
N THR A 191 -4.39 -6.79 8.76
CA THR A 191 -4.39 -5.36 9.09
C THR A 191 -5.63 -5.00 9.88
N LYS A 192 -5.45 -4.50 11.12
CA LYS A 192 -6.54 -3.94 11.92
C LYS A 192 -6.98 -2.57 11.37
N SER A 193 -8.29 -2.36 11.31
CA SER A 193 -8.92 -1.13 10.83
C SER A 193 -10.11 -0.78 11.73
N SER A 194 -10.08 0.42 12.30
CA SER A 194 -11.11 1.03 13.15
C SER A 194 -12.19 1.78 12.35
N SER A 195 -11.89 2.18 11.11
CA SER A 195 -12.74 3.07 10.31
C SER A 195 -12.89 2.60 8.86
N GLY A 196 -14.00 2.97 8.20
CA GLY A 196 -14.17 2.70 6.77
C GLY A 196 -13.08 3.34 5.91
N SER A 197 -12.56 4.50 6.33
CA SER A 197 -11.46 5.19 5.68
C SER A 197 -10.12 4.45 5.81
N SER A 198 -9.84 3.78 6.94
CA SER A 198 -8.62 2.99 7.09
C SER A 198 -8.70 1.67 6.33
N LEU A 199 -9.89 1.06 6.20
CA LEU A 199 -10.14 -0.10 5.34
C LEU A 199 -9.93 0.25 3.85
N ALA A 200 -10.40 1.42 3.44
CA ALA A 200 -10.16 2.00 2.13
C ALA A 200 -8.66 2.16 1.84
N ARG A 201 -7.88 2.69 2.80
CA ARG A 201 -6.42 2.78 2.69
C ARG A 201 -5.76 1.42 2.56
N ALA A 202 -6.16 0.47 3.42
CA ALA A 202 -5.62 -0.88 3.43
C ALA A 202 -5.77 -1.54 2.06
N THR A 203 -6.85 -1.26 1.34
CA THR A 203 -7.12 -1.93 0.08
C THR A 203 -6.66 -1.16 -1.16
N LEU A 204 -6.80 0.17 -1.22
CA LEU A 204 -6.37 0.94 -2.40
C LEU A 204 -4.87 1.24 -2.42
N VAL A 205 -4.27 1.42 -1.26
CA VAL A 205 -2.90 1.93 -1.12
C VAL A 205 -2.00 0.81 -0.66
N ASN A 206 -2.31 0.21 0.50
CA ASN A 206 -1.42 -0.77 1.10
C ASN A 206 -1.39 -2.09 0.32
N LEU A 207 -2.50 -2.50 -0.32
CA LEU A 207 -2.56 -3.79 -1.02
C LEU A 207 -1.68 -3.80 -2.29
N PRO A 208 -1.76 -2.81 -3.21
CA PRO A 208 -0.81 -2.73 -4.33
C PRO A 208 0.66 -2.60 -3.87
N ASP A 209 0.93 -1.76 -2.87
CA ASP A 209 2.26 -1.58 -2.30
C ASP A 209 2.83 -2.88 -1.71
N SER A 210 1.99 -3.59 -0.95
CA SER A 210 2.34 -4.89 -0.37
C SER A 210 2.57 -5.95 -1.45
N PHE A 211 1.86 -5.90 -2.58
CA PHE A 211 2.10 -6.82 -3.70
C PHE A 211 3.51 -6.63 -4.28
N PHE A 212 3.88 -5.39 -4.61
CA PHE A 212 5.21 -5.11 -5.17
C PHE A 212 6.33 -5.39 -4.16
N THR A 213 6.08 -5.13 -2.87
CA THR A 213 7.01 -5.47 -1.79
C THR A 213 7.19 -6.98 -1.64
N VAL A 214 6.10 -7.76 -1.62
CA VAL A 214 6.16 -9.23 -1.58
C VAL A 214 6.90 -9.76 -2.79
N ALA A 215 6.57 -9.30 -4.00
CA ALA A 215 7.23 -9.71 -5.23
C ALA A 215 8.75 -9.45 -5.17
N ALA A 216 9.15 -8.25 -4.73
CA ALA A 216 10.55 -7.91 -4.55
C ALA A 216 11.25 -8.81 -3.52
N PHE A 217 10.59 -9.15 -2.41
CA PHE A 217 11.16 -10.03 -1.39
C PHE A 217 11.39 -11.45 -1.92
N LEU A 218 10.46 -11.97 -2.73
CA LEU A 218 10.62 -13.28 -3.38
C LEU A 218 11.77 -13.29 -4.38
N VAL A 219 11.96 -12.19 -5.12
CA VAL A 219 13.03 -12.03 -6.09
C VAL A 219 14.40 -11.88 -5.43
N LEU A 220 14.48 -11.09 -4.36
CA LEU A 220 15.74 -10.72 -3.71
C LEU A 220 16.25 -11.76 -2.70
N GLY A 221 15.35 -12.57 -2.14
CA GLY A 221 15.68 -13.53 -1.08
C GLY A 221 15.93 -12.86 0.28
N LEU A 222 16.22 -13.67 1.31
CA LEU A 222 16.09 -13.27 2.72
C LEU A 222 16.89 -12.02 3.09
N TRP A 223 18.20 -12.00 2.79
CA TRP A 223 19.08 -10.93 3.27
C TRP A 223 18.81 -9.60 2.59
N ALA A 224 18.60 -9.61 1.28
CA ALA A 224 18.27 -8.41 0.54
C ALA A 224 16.83 -7.95 0.84
N ALA A 225 15.88 -8.86 1.06
CA ALA A 225 14.54 -8.53 1.55
C ALA A 225 14.57 -7.88 2.94
N MET A 226 15.38 -8.40 3.86
CA MET A 226 15.58 -7.79 5.18
C MET A 226 16.16 -6.36 5.04
N GLY A 227 17.20 -6.19 4.21
CA GLY A 227 17.79 -4.89 3.92
C GLY A 227 16.76 -3.90 3.35
N LEU A 228 15.92 -4.35 2.42
CA LEU A 228 14.86 -3.54 1.83
C LEU A 228 13.80 -3.16 2.88
N SER A 229 13.41 -4.11 3.75
CA SER A 229 12.49 -3.85 4.85
C SER A 229 13.03 -2.81 5.84
N LEU A 230 14.34 -2.79 6.10
CA LEU A 230 14.98 -1.76 6.92
C LEU A 230 14.92 -0.39 6.24
N VAL A 231 15.19 -0.32 4.94
CA VAL A 231 15.10 0.93 4.18
C VAL A 231 13.69 1.51 4.28
N PHE A 232 12.65 0.69 4.06
CA PHE A 232 11.27 1.14 4.20
C PHE A 232 10.94 1.60 5.62
N LEU A 233 11.37 0.84 6.63
CA LEU A 233 11.12 1.22 8.03
C LEU A 233 11.77 2.56 8.38
N LEU A 234 13.02 2.80 7.94
CA LEU A 234 13.72 4.06 8.18
C LEU A 234 13.05 5.25 7.46
N VAL A 235 12.65 5.06 6.21
CA VAL A 235 11.92 6.06 5.42
C VAL A 235 10.58 6.40 6.07
N HIS A 236 9.81 5.40 6.50
CA HIS A 236 8.52 5.63 7.17
C HIS A 236 8.66 6.16 8.60
N TYR A 237 9.79 5.93 9.28
CA TYR A 237 10.02 6.44 10.63
C TYR A 237 10.35 7.95 10.66
N LEU A 238 11.18 8.42 9.72
CA LEU A 238 11.64 9.82 9.61
C LEU A 238 10.53 10.88 9.75
N PRO A 239 9.42 10.82 9.00
CA PRO A 239 8.36 11.83 9.09
C PRO A 239 7.53 11.74 10.39
N ASN A 240 7.58 10.61 11.13
CA ASN A 240 6.84 10.47 12.38
C ASN A 240 7.64 10.98 13.59
N TYR A 241 8.97 10.81 13.59
CA TYR A 241 9.85 11.35 14.64
C TYR A 241 9.86 12.90 14.68
N VAL A 242 9.70 13.56 13.53
CA VAL A 242 9.67 15.04 13.46
C VAL A 242 8.35 15.63 14.00
N ASN A 243 7.31 14.81 14.15
CA ASN A 243 5.99 15.24 14.63
C ASN A 243 5.72 14.89 16.11
N SER A 244 6.68 14.28 16.82
CA SER A 244 6.55 13.88 18.24
C SER A 244 7.14 14.88 19.23
N ASP A 245 7.74 15.97 18.75
CA ASP A 245 8.19 17.14 19.53
C ASP A 245 7.30 18.36 19.24
#